data_AF-A0A9Q9I087-F1
#
_entry.id   AF-A0A9Q9I087-F1
#
_cell.length_a   1.000
_cell.length_b   1.000
_cell.length_c   1.000
_cell.angle_alpha   90.00
_cell.angle_beta   90.00
_cell.angle_gamma   90.00
#
_symmetry.space_group_name_H-M   'P 1'
#
loop_
_entity.id
_entity.type
_entity.pdbx_description
1 polymer ?
#
loop_
_entity_poly.entity_id
_entity_poly.type
_entity_poly.pdbx_seq_one_letter_code
_entity_poly.pdbx_strand_id
1 'polypeptide(L)'
;MARAIAIIVARIIFSFVFFMAAGFKFADIGATAGYIAAAGFPMATFLAWVAAFFEIALALAFISGAFFTEASLLAGIYVIFLAFAFHGPSHWQQNQAEFGFFIDHFTFLAGLLFAAVHGPEKWALKQTLLR
;
A
#
# COMPACT_ATOMS: atom_id res chain seq x y z
N MET A 1 -25.69 10.50 4.34
CA MET A 1 -24.98 9.77 5.43
C MET A 1 -24.28 8.51 4.93
N ALA A 2 -24.93 7.64 4.15
CA ALA A 2 -24.33 6.40 3.63
C ALA A 2 -22.97 6.59 2.93
N ARG A 3 -22.84 7.57 2.02
CA ARG A 3 -21.57 7.89 1.32
C ARG A 3 -20.42 8.16 2.31
N ALA A 4 -20.66 9.01 3.30
CA ALA A 4 -19.64 9.39 4.28
C ALA A 4 -19.20 8.18 5.14
N ILE A 5 -20.15 7.33 5.53
CA ILE A 5 -19.86 6.09 6.26
C ILE A 5 -19.01 5.16 5.38
N ALA A 6 -19.40 4.94 4.13
CA ALA A 6 -18.66 4.08 3.20
C ALA A 6 -17.22 4.54 3.01
N ILE A 7 -16.99 5.85 2.85
CA ILE A 7 -15.64 6.38 2.70
C ILE A 7 -14.85 6.23 4.01
N ILE A 8 -15.42 6.53 5.18
CA ILE A 8 -14.72 6.32 6.46
C ILE A 8 -14.33 4.85 6.63
N VAL A 9 -15.23 3.91 6.32
CA VAL A 9 -14.94 2.47 6.39
C VAL A 9 -13.81 2.10 5.43
N ALA A 10 -13.85 2.56 4.18
CA ALA A 10 -12.78 2.32 3.22
C ALA A 10 -11.43 2.86 3.71
N ARG A 11 -11.41 4.06 4.32
CA ARG A 11 -10.22 4.67 4.92
C ARG A 11 -9.61 3.81 6.01
N ILE A 12 -10.46 3.30 6.91
CA ILE A 12 -10.02 2.43 8.01
C ILE A 12 -9.46 1.12 7.44
N ILE A 13 -10.09 0.53 6.42
CA ILE A 13 -9.59 -0.68 5.76
C ILE A 13 -8.21 -0.43 5.13
N PHE A 14 -8.04 0.63 4.33
CA PHE A 14 -6.74 0.97 3.74
C PHE A 14 -5.67 1.18 4.82
N SER A 15 -6.00 1.94 5.87
CA SER A 15 -5.08 2.17 6.97
C SER A 15 -4.67 0.87 7.67
N PHE A 16 -5.62 -0.01 7.98
CA PHE A 16 -5.35 -1.28 8.62
C PHE A 16 -4.46 -2.19 7.78
N VAL A 17 -4.72 -2.28 6.47
CA VAL A 17 -3.90 -3.07 5.54
C VAL A 17 -2.44 -2.60 5.55
N PHE A 18 -2.19 -1.29 5.49
CA PHE A 18 -0.83 -0.76 5.53
C PHE A 18 -0.18 -0.89 6.92
N PHE A 19 -0.93 -0.72 8.02
CA PHE A 19 -0.40 -0.98 9.36
C PHE A 19 -0.02 -2.45 9.56
N MET A 20 -0.84 -3.37 9.07
CA MET A 20 -0.54 -4.81 9.12
C MET A 20 0.70 -5.13 8.29
N ALA A 21 0.80 -4.61 7.06
CA ALA A 21 1.97 -4.79 6.20
C ALA A 21 3.26 -4.26 6.84
N ALA A 22 3.21 -3.07 7.43
CA ALA A 22 4.33 -2.51 8.17
C ALA A 22 4.66 -3.37 9.40
N GLY A 23 3.64 -3.79 10.16
CA GLY A 23 3.80 -4.66 11.34
C GLY A 23 4.57 -5.94 11.03
N PHE A 24 4.27 -6.60 9.91
CA PHE A 24 5.05 -7.77 9.47
C PHE A 24 6.51 -7.43 9.16
N LYS A 25 6.78 -6.26 8.55
CA LYS A 25 8.16 -5.82 8.27
C LYS A 25 8.93 -5.47 9.55
N PHE A 26 8.29 -4.81 10.51
CA PHE A 26 8.93 -4.50 11.80
C PHE A 26 9.14 -5.74 12.66
N ALA A 27 8.26 -6.74 12.56
CA ALA A 27 8.42 -8.02 13.25
C ALA A 27 9.66 -8.80 12.77
N ASP A 28 9.94 -8.75 11.46
CA ASP A 28 11.17 -9.33 10.90
C ASP A 28 11.63 -8.57 9.64
N ILE A 29 12.50 -7.59 9.86
CA ILE A 29 13.07 -6.81 8.76
C ILE A 29 14.10 -7.61 7.97
N GLY A 30 14.73 -8.61 8.60
CA GLY A 30 15.71 -9.48 7.97
C GLY A 30 15.06 -10.37 6.92
N ALA A 31 13.92 -10.98 7.24
CA ALA A 31 13.12 -11.73 6.29
C ALA A 31 12.69 -10.86 5.09
N THR A 32 12.18 -9.65 5.36
CA THR A 32 11.80 -8.69 4.31
C THR A 32 12.98 -8.34 3.41
N ALA A 33 14.15 -8.06 3.99
CA ALA A 33 15.37 -7.80 3.23
C ALA A 33 15.79 -9.02 2.39
N GLY A 34 15.61 -10.24 2.90
CA GLY A 34 15.84 -11.48 2.16
C GLY A 34 14.97 -11.57 0.90
N TYR A 35 13.67 -11.27 1.00
CA TYR A 35 12.77 -11.22 -0.16
C TYR A 35 13.18 -10.15 -1.18
N ILE A 36 13.57 -8.95 -0.72
CA ILE A 36 14.03 -7.86 -1.59
C ILE A 36 15.32 -8.24 -2.33
N ALA A 37 16.27 -8.86 -1.62
CA ALA A 37 17.51 -9.33 -2.23
C ALA A 37 17.26 -10.46 -3.25
N ALA A 38 16.35 -11.37 -2.95
CA ALA A 38 15.95 -12.45 -3.87
C ALA A 38 15.29 -11.93 -5.15
N ALA A 39 14.59 -10.79 -5.09
CA ALA A 39 14.07 -10.07 -6.24
C ALA A 39 15.15 -9.29 -7.03
N GLY A 40 16.42 -9.34 -6.60
CA GLY A 40 17.57 -8.76 -7.32
C GLY A 40 17.85 -7.30 -7.01
N PHE A 41 17.18 -6.70 -6.01
CA PHE A 41 17.42 -5.30 -5.64
C PHE A 41 18.68 -5.14 -4.78
N PRO A 42 19.52 -4.13 -5.06
CA PRO A 42 20.66 -3.80 -4.20
C PRO A 42 20.19 -3.16 -2.90
N MET A 43 21.08 -3.13 -1.89
CA MET A 43 20.82 -2.48 -0.60
C MET A 43 19.51 -2.94 0.08
N ALA A 44 19.21 -4.24 -0.01
CA ALA A 44 17.92 -4.81 0.36
C ALA A 44 17.45 -4.46 1.79
N THR A 45 18.35 -4.45 2.78
CA THR A 45 18.01 -4.05 4.16
C THR A 45 17.59 -2.60 4.26
N PHE A 46 18.24 -1.70 3.52
CA PHE A 46 17.85 -0.29 3.48
C PHE A 46 16.46 -0.13 2.84
N LEU A 47 16.22 -0.80 1.71
CA LEU A 47 14.92 -0.78 1.05
C LEU A 47 13.81 -1.39 1.91
N ALA A 48 14.09 -2.42 2.70
CA ALA A 48 13.14 -3.00 3.65
C ALA A 48 12.68 -1.96 4.68
N TRP A 49 13.62 -1.20 5.25
CA TRP A 49 13.29 -0.10 6.17
C TRP A 49 12.50 1.02 5.50
N VAL A 50 12.91 1.42 4.29
CA VAL A 50 12.16 2.42 3.50
C VAL A 50 10.72 1.97 3.29
N ALA A 51 10.50 0.71 2.89
CA ALA A 51 9.16 0.15 2.72
C ALA A 51 8.37 0.16 4.03
N ALA A 52 8.96 -0.26 5.15
CA ALA A 52 8.30 -0.30 6.44
C ALA A 52 7.84 1.10 6.90
N PHE A 53 8.71 2.12 6.83
CA PHE A 53 8.34 3.48 7.21
C PHE A 53 7.36 4.12 6.24
N PHE A 54 7.49 3.83 4.94
CA PHE A 54 6.56 4.32 3.93
C PHE A 54 5.15 3.77 4.17
N GLU A 55 5.01 2.49 4.50
CA GLU A 55 3.71 1.89 4.82
C GLU A 55 3.10 2.47 6.11
N ILE A 56 3.90 2.78 7.13
CA ILE A 56 3.42 3.52 8.31
C ILE A 56 2.91 4.91 7.91
N ALA A 57 3.65 5.64 7.07
CA ALA A 57 3.23 6.97 6.61
C ALA A 57 1.90 6.90 5.83
N LEU A 58 1.74 5.92 4.94
CA LEU A 58 0.48 5.67 4.25
C LEU A 58 -0.65 5.35 5.24
N ALA A 59 -0.42 4.44 6.19
CA ALA A 59 -1.43 4.05 7.16
C ALA A 59 -1.94 5.24 8.00
N LEU A 60 -1.01 6.12 8.40
CA LEU A 60 -1.30 7.37 9.12
C LEU A 60 -2.04 8.38 8.24
N ALA A 61 -1.69 8.51 6.97
CA ALA A 61 -2.40 9.35 6.01
C ALA A 61 -3.85 8.87 5.80
N PHE A 62 -4.09 7.57 5.64
CA PHE A 62 -5.44 7.01 5.47
C PHE A 62 -6.33 7.22 6.72
N ILE A 63 -5.80 6.94 7.92
CA ILE A 63 -6.59 7.07 9.16
C ILE A 63 -6.88 8.52 9.52
N SER A 64 -5.91 9.43 9.35
CA SER A 64 -6.10 10.87 9.62
C SER A 64 -6.85 11.59 8.51
N GLY A 65 -6.70 11.12 7.27
CA GLY A 65 -7.19 11.77 6.05
C GLY A 65 -6.31 12.93 5.59
N ALA A 66 -5.12 13.12 6.17
CA ALA A 66 -4.11 14.06 5.68
C ALA A 66 -3.46 13.54 4.40
N PHE A 67 -3.26 14.43 3.43
CA PHE A 67 -2.69 14.11 2.11
C PHE A 67 -3.38 12.91 1.44
N PHE A 68 -4.69 12.77 1.62
CA PHE A 68 -5.38 11.52 1.32
C PHE A 68 -5.34 11.13 -0.15
N THR A 69 -5.53 12.10 -1.05
CA THR A 69 -5.50 11.85 -2.49
C THR A 69 -4.08 11.51 -2.92
N GLU A 70 -3.08 12.26 -2.44
CA GLU A 70 -1.67 12.02 -2.72
C GLU A 70 -1.21 10.66 -2.18
N ALA A 71 -1.57 10.32 -0.94
CA ALA A 71 -1.29 9.03 -0.33
C ALA A 71 -1.96 7.88 -1.09
N SER A 72 -3.18 8.07 -1.58
CA SER A 72 -3.87 7.07 -2.42
C SER A 72 -3.13 6.83 -3.75
N LEU A 73 -2.65 7.89 -4.40
CA LEU A 73 -1.88 7.78 -5.64
C LEU A 73 -0.49 7.16 -5.41
N LEU A 74 0.22 7.59 -4.36
CA LEU A 74 1.52 7.02 -3.99
C LEU A 74 1.40 5.55 -3.57
N ALA A 75 0.37 5.20 -2.80
CA ALA A 75 0.02 3.82 -2.49
C ALA A 75 -0.26 3.02 -3.78
N GLY A 76 -0.99 3.61 -4.73
CA GLY A 76 -1.27 2.99 -6.03
C GLY A 76 0.00 2.66 -6.81
N ILE A 77 0.93 3.61 -6.91
CA ILE A 77 2.25 3.40 -7.54
C ILE A 77 3.02 2.30 -6.81
N TYR A 78 3.04 2.35 -5.48
CA TYR A 78 3.76 1.40 -4.65
C TYR A 78 3.23 -0.04 -4.82
N VAL A 79 1.92 -0.25 -4.75
CA VAL A 79 1.34 -1.60 -4.85
C VAL A 79 1.52 -2.20 -6.24
N ILE A 80 1.50 -1.38 -7.29
CA ILE A 80 1.81 -1.86 -8.65
C ILE A 80 3.29 -2.20 -8.78
N PHE A 81 4.18 -1.38 -8.22
CA PHE A 81 5.59 -1.75 -8.15
C PHE A 81 5.78 -3.10 -7.44
N LEU A 82 5.12 -3.33 -6.31
CA LEU A 82 5.19 -4.61 -5.59
C LEU A 82 4.66 -5.79 -6.42
N ALA A 83 3.54 -5.60 -7.13
CA ALA A 83 2.96 -6.63 -7.99
C ALA A 83 3.99 -7.15 -9.01
N PHE A 84 4.66 -6.25 -9.73
CA PHE A 84 5.65 -6.66 -10.72
C PHE A 84 6.95 -7.16 -10.10
N ALA A 85 7.42 -6.53 -9.02
CA ALA A 85 8.69 -6.87 -8.38
C ALA A 85 8.68 -8.22 -7.65
N PHE A 86 7.53 -8.61 -7.06
CA PHE A 86 7.44 -9.77 -6.17
C PHE A 86 6.45 -10.84 -6.63
N HIS A 87 5.49 -10.51 -7.50
CA HIS A 87 4.41 -11.41 -7.94
C HIS A 87 4.27 -11.51 -9.47
N GLY A 88 5.25 -11.00 -10.22
CA GLY A 88 5.18 -10.91 -11.68
C GLY A 88 5.23 -12.27 -12.42
N PRO A 89 5.09 -12.26 -13.76
CA PRO A 89 5.05 -13.48 -14.58
C PRO A 89 6.19 -14.48 -14.38
N SER A 90 7.37 -14.00 -13.98
CA SER A 90 8.54 -14.85 -13.66
C SER A 90 8.31 -15.80 -12.49
N HIS A 91 7.33 -15.52 -11.62
CA HIS A 91 7.06 -16.30 -10.40
C HIS A 91 5.96 -17.36 -10.59
N TRP A 92 5.12 -17.21 -11.62
CA TRP A 92 3.89 -18.01 -11.77
C TRP A 92 4.14 -19.49 -12.04
N GLN A 93 5.23 -19.82 -12.77
CA GLN A 93 5.57 -21.22 -13.06
C GLN A 93 5.97 -21.99 -11.79
N GLN A 94 6.57 -21.31 -10.82
CA GLN A 94 7.04 -21.94 -9.57
C GLN A 94 5.92 -21.98 -8.53
N ASN A 95 5.03 -21.00 -8.53
CA ASN A 95 3.91 -20.91 -7.60
C ASN A 95 2.69 -20.26 -8.28
N GLN A 96 1.65 -21.06 -8.55
CA GLN A 96 0.44 -20.58 -9.21
C GLN A 96 -0.31 -19.52 -8.39
N ALA A 97 -0.14 -19.48 -7.06
CA ALA A 97 -0.76 -18.46 -6.21
C ALA A 97 -0.25 -17.04 -6.51
N GLU A 98 0.96 -16.91 -7.06
CA GLU A 98 1.57 -15.63 -7.42
C GLU A 98 0.76 -14.88 -8.48
N PHE A 99 0.10 -15.61 -9.39
CA PHE A 99 -0.83 -15.00 -10.33
C PHE A 99 -2.02 -14.36 -9.60
N GLY A 100 -2.56 -15.04 -8.59
CA GLY A 100 -3.63 -14.47 -7.75
C GLY A 100 -3.18 -13.21 -7.03
N PHE A 101 -2.03 -13.26 -6.37
CA PHE A 101 -1.46 -12.09 -5.69
C PHE A 101 -1.20 -10.93 -6.65
N PHE A 102 -0.68 -11.21 -7.85
CA PHE A 102 -0.49 -10.20 -8.88
C PHE A 102 -1.80 -9.48 -9.23
N ILE A 103 -2.88 -10.24 -9.48
CA ILE A 103 -4.20 -9.68 -9.80
C ILE A 103 -4.80 -8.92 -8.61
N ASP A 104 -4.60 -9.38 -7.37
CA ASP A 104 -5.10 -8.71 -6.17
C ASP A 104 -4.53 -7.30 -6.02
N HIS A 105 -3.28 -7.05 -6.44
CA HIS A 105 -2.70 -5.71 -6.43
C HIS A 105 -3.42 -4.75 -7.40
N PHE A 106 -3.94 -5.22 -8.53
CA PHE A 106 -4.75 -4.39 -9.44
C PHE A 106 -6.13 -4.09 -8.86
N THR A 107 -6.74 -5.07 -8.18
CA THR A 107 -7.99 -4.86 -7.44
C THR A 107 -7.78 -3.81 -6.34
N PHE A 108 -6.66 -3.89 -5.63
CA PHE A 108 -6.31 -2.91 -4.60
C PHE A 108 -6.02 -1.52 -5.19
N LEU A 109 -5.30 -1.46 -6.32
CA LEU A 109 -5.12 -0.22 -7.09
C LEU A 109 -6.47 0.42 -7.46
N ALA A 110 -7.43 -0.37 -7.97
CA ALA A 110 -8.73 0.16 -8.34
C ALA A 110 -9.41 0.85 -7.15
N GLY A 111 -9.39 0.21 -5.97
CA GLY A 111 -9.87 0.82 -4.73
C GLY A 111 -9.15 2.12 -4.36
N LEU A 112 -7.82 2.16 -4.50
CA LEU A 112 -7.00 3.34 -4.23
C LEU A 112 -7.29 4.48 -5.23
N LEU A 113 -7.53 4.20 -6.50
CA LEU A 113 -7.92 5.20 -7.50
C LEU A 113 -9.31 5.77 -7.18
N PHE A 114 -10.26 4.92 -6.79
CA PHE A 114 -11.54 5.40 -6.29
C PHE A 114 -11.37 6.27 -5.05
N ALA A 115 -10.51 5.89 -4.10
CA ALA A 115 -10.21 6.70 -2.93
C ALA A 115 -9.64 8.08 -3.31
N ALA A 116 -8.66 8.11 -4.22
CA ALA A 116 -8.03 9.34 -4.70
C ALA A 116 -9.06 10.35 -5.26
N VAL A 117 -10.04 9.87 -6.02
CA VAL A 117 -11.10 10.69 -6.63
C VAL A 117 -12.13 11.18 -5.60
N HIS A 118 -12.48 10.36 -4.61
CA HIS A 118 -13.55 10.69 -3.66
C HIS A 118 -13.09 11.59 -2.50
N GLY A 119 -11.80 11.58 -2.19
CA GLY A 119 -11.21 12.35 -1.10
C GLY A 119 -11.58 11.82 0.30
N PRO A 120 -11.09 12.46 1.37
CA PRO A 120 -11.11 11.89 2.72
C PRO A 120 -12.41 12.11 3.52
N GLU A 121 -13.44 12.71 2.93
CA GLU A 121 -14.66 13.20 3.60
C GLU A 121 -14.43 14.35 4.62
N LYS A 122 -15.53 14.82 5.24
CA LYS A 122 -15.55 16.00 6.13
C LYS A 122 -14.89 15.81 7.51
N TRP A 123 -14.59 14.57 7.91
CA TRP A 123 -14.03 14.24 9.24
C TRP A 123 -12.53 13.96 9.20
N ALA A 124 -11.82 14.63 8.30
CA ALA A 124 -10.40 14.42 8.03
C ALA A 124 -9.57 15.65 8.39
N LEU A 125 -8.32 15.43 8.77
CA LEU A 125 -7.31 16.49 8.79
C LEU A 125 -6.96 16.85 7.34
N LYS A 126 -7.77 17.69 6.70
CA LYS A 126 -7.59 18.08 5.29
C LYS A 126 -6.32 18.92 5.11
N GLN A 127 -5.22 18.23 4.83
CA GLN A 127 -3.98 18.78 4.29
C GLN A 127 -3.81 18.23 2.88
N THR A 128 -3.52 19.08 1.90
CA THR A 128 -3.42 18.71 0.47
C THR A 128 -2.29 19.50 -0.18
N LEU A 129 -1.55 18.86 -1.08
CA LEU A 129 -0.57 19.47 -1.98
C LEU A 129 -1.20 19.78 -3.34
N LEU A 130 -2.24 19.02 -3.71
CA LEU A 130 -3.07 19.29 -4.88
C LEU A 130 -4.02 20.45 -4.54
N ARG A 131 -3.92 21.55 -5.29
CA ARG A 131 -4.79 22.72 -5.18
C ARG A 131 -6.06 22.56 -6.00
#